data_AF-A0A178XA76-F1
#
_entry.id   AF-A0A178XA76-F1
#
_cell.length_a   1.000
_cell.length_b   1.000
_cell.length_c   1.000
_cell.angle_alpha   90.00
_cell.angle_beta   90.00
_cell.angle_gamma   90.00
#
_symmetry.space_group_name_H-M   'P 1'
#
loop_
_entity.id
_entity.type
_entity.pdbx_description
1 polymer ?
#
loop_
_entity_poly.entity_id
_entity_poly.type
_entity_poly.pdbx_seq_one_letter_code
_entity_poly.pdbx_strand_id
1 'polypeptide(L)'
;MLSHHERVELDKIERWFETSDPELAAALRRGKPARSAALLTAFAILLDVAACGLLVAGIAASSPALTVCALFAAAGGVAAHVARRRG
;
A
#
# COMPACT_ATOMS: atom_id res chain seq x y z
N MET A 1 -1.95 -20.43 -21.35
CA MET A 1 -0.53 -20.29 -21.72
C MET A 1 -0.44 -19.24 -22.81
N LEU A 2 0.43 -18.24 -22.68
CA LEU A 2 0.56 -17.18 -23.68
C LEU A 2 1.02 -17.75 -25.03
N SER A 3 0.38 -17.30 -26.09
CA SER A 3 0.75 -17.57 -27.48
C SER A 3 2.13 -16.99 -27.80
N HIS A 4 2.77 -17.49 -28.86
CA HIS A 4 4.09 -17.03 -29.27
C HIS A 4 4.10 -15.52 -29.59
N HIS A 5 3.01 -15.01 -30.18
CA HIS A 5 2.86 -13.60 -30.51
C HIS A 5 2.82 -12.72 -29.25
N GLU A 6 2.03 -13.09 -28.25
CA GLU A 6 1.94 -12.37 -26.97
C GLU A 6 3.29 -12.32 -26.24
N ARG A 7 4.12 -13.36 -26.36
CA ARG A 7 5.47 -13.36 -25.79
C ARG A 7 6.39 -12.35 -26.49
N VAL A 8 6.29 -12.23 -27.81
CA VAL A 8 7.09 -11.28 -28.59
C VAL A 8 6.70 -9.83 -28.28
N GLU A 9 5.41 -9.56 -28.02
CA GLU A 9 4.97 -8.23 -27.61
C GLU A 9 5.44 -7.87 -26.20
N LEU A 10 5.37 -8.82 -25.25
CA LEU A 10 5.93 -8.63 -23.91
C LEU A 10 7.42 -8.30 -23.96
N ASP A 11 8.18 -9.00 -24.79
CA ASP A 11 9.63 -8.80 -24.97
C ASP A 11 9.96 -7.38 -25.44
N LYS A 12 9.10 -6.78 -26.27
CA LYS A 12 9.24 -5.39 -26.73
C LYS A 12 8.95 -4.41 -25.60
N ILE A 13 7.92 -4.68 -24.80
CA ILE A 13 7.55 -3.85 -23.64
C ILE A 13 8.66 -3.90 -22.59
N GLU A 14 9.21 -5.07 -22.30
CA GLU A 14 10.31 -5.25 -21.34
C GLU A 14 11.55 -4.45 -21.77
N ARG A 15 11.99 -4.56 -23.03
CA ARG A 15 13.12 -3.77 -23.55
C ARG A 15 12.85 -2.26 -23.51
N TRP A 16 11.62 -1.84 -23.79
CA TRP A 16 11.24 -0.44 -23.70
C TRP A 16 11.33 0.09 -22.27
N PHE A 17 10.91 -0.71 -21.28
CA PHE A 17 11.04 -0.37 -19.85
C PHE A 17 12.49 -0.36 -19.38
N GLU A 18 13.30 -1.33 -19.76
CA GLU A 18 14.73 -1.38 -19.41
C GLU A 18 15.49 -0.13 -19.89
N THR A 19 15.09 0.41 -21.05
CA THR A 19 15.73 1.59 -21.63
C THR A 19 15.19 2.90 -21.05
N SER A 20 13.89 2.96 -20.72
CA SER A 20 13.22 4.20 -20.30
C SER A 20 13.24 4.44 -18.79
N ASP A 21 13.11 3.38 -17.99
CA ASP A 21 13.11 3.44 -16.52
C ASP A 21 13.73 2.14 -15.94
N PRO A 22 15.06 2.09 -15.81
CA PRO A 22 15.76 0.90 -15.34
C PRO A 22 15.45 0.56 -13.88
N GLU A 23 15.08 1.55 -13.06
CA GLU A 23 14.70 1.33 -11.66
C GLU A 23 13.35 0.60 -11.58
N LEU A 24 12.38 1.04 -12.39
CA LEU A 24 11.08 0.38 -12.52
C LEU A 24 11.19 -1.03 -13.10
N ALA A 25 11.99 -1.23 -14.14
CA ALA A 25 12.25 -2.55 -14.71
C ALA A 25 12.85 -3.50 -13.66
N ALA A 26 13.81 -3.02 -12.85
CA ALA A 26 14.40 -3.79 -11.77
C ALA A 26 13.42 -4.08 -10.61
N ALA A 27 12.41 -3.24 -10.39
CA ALA A 27 11.34 -3.48 -9.42
C ALA A 27 10.33 -4.53 -9.92
N LEU A 28 9.94 -4.45 -11.19
CA LEU A 28 9.03 -5.42 -11.84
C LEU A 28 9.66 -6.82 -11.89
N ARG A 29 10.95 -6.93 -12.25
CA ARG A 29 11.70 -8.21 -12.24
C ARG A 29 11.80 -8.85 -10.85
N ARG A 30 11.78 -8.04 -9.79
CA ARG A 30 11.75 -8.51 -8.39
C ARG A 30 10.36 -8.91 -7.92
N GLY A 31 9.33 -8.82 -8.78
CA GLY A 31 7.96 -9.19 -8.46
C GLY A 31 7.29 -8.28 -7.44
N LYS A 32 7.80 -7.06 -7.21
CA LYS A 32 7.29 -6.14 -6.18
C LYS A 32 7.37 -4.69 -6.64
N PRO A 33 6.28 -3.92 -6.60
CA PRO A 33 6.35 -2.47 -6.79
C PRO A 33 7.05 -1.85 -5.57
N ALA A 34 8.36 -1.67 -5.65
CA ALA A 34 9.22 -1.28 -4.53
C ALA A 34 8.85 0.08 -3.90
N ARG A 35 8.32 1.02 -4.71
CA ARG A 35 7.97 2.37 -4.23
C ARG A 35 6.58 2.46 -3.59
N SER A 36 5.60 1.74 -4.14
CA SER A 36 4.22 1.73 -3.63
C SER A 36 4.11 1.02 -2.29
N ALA A 37 4.86 -0.07 -2.10
CA ALA A 37 4.87 -0.81 -0.85
C ALA A 37 5.41 0.03 0.32
N ALA A 38 6.49 0.80 0.12
CA ALA A 38 7.05 1.65 1.16
C ALA A 38 6.09 2.80 1.54
N LEU A 39 5.49 3.47 0.55
CA LEU A 39 4.50 4.53 0.77
C LEU A 39 3.25 4.03 1.49
N LEU A 40 2.71 2.87 1.09
CA LEU A 40 1.58 2.25 1.76
C LEU A 40 1.91 1.84 3.21
N THR A 41 3.16 1.46 3.49
CA THR A 41 3.61 1.16 4.86
C THR A 41 3.74 2.42 5.68
N ALA A 42 4.33 3.48 5.13
CA ALA A 42 4.38 4.78 5.79
C ALA A 42 2.98 5.30 6.10
N PHE A 43 2.04 5.19 5.15
CA PHE A 43 0.65 5.61 5.34
C PHE A 43 -0.07 4.79 6.41
N ALA A 44 0.12 3.45 6.43
CA ALA A 44 -0.45 2.59 7.47
C ALA A 44 0.06 2.97 8.87
N ILE A 45 1.37 3.18 9.02
CA ILE A 45 1.98 3.63 10.28
C ILE A 45 1.39 4.99 10.70
N LEU A 46 1.27 5.93 9.76
CA LEU A 46 0.73 7.27 10.05
C LEU A 46 -0.74 7.20 10.49
N LEU A 47 -1.53 6.33 9.87
CA LEU A 47 -2.92 6.09 10.21
C LEU A 47 -3.07 5.50 11.62
N ASP A 48 -2.23 4.51 11.97
CA ASP A 48 -2.23 3.91 13.30
C ASP A 48 -1.86 4.93 14.38
N VAL A 49 -0.82 5.74 14.14
CA VAL A 49 -0.41 6.82 15.06
C VAL A 49 -1.54 7.84 15.24
N ALA A 50 -2.21 8.23 14.16
CA ALA A 50 -3.36 9.14 14.21
C ALA A 50 -4.53 8.53 14.99
N ALA A 51 -4.84 7.25 14.77
CA ALA A 51 -5.91 6.54 15.48
C ALA A 51 -5.63 6.47 16.98
N CYS A 52 -4.40 6.13 17.39
CA CYS A 52 -3.98 6.16 18.79
C CYS A 52 -4.12 7.55 19.40
N GLY A 53 -3.68 8.60 18.69
CA GLY A 53 -3.80 9.98 19.15
C GLY A 53 -5.27 10.41 19.34
N LEU A 54 -6.13 10.09 18.37
CA LEU A 54 -7.57 10.34 18.43
C LEU A 54 -8.24 9.61 19.60
N LEU A 55 -7.83 8.36 19.87
CA LEU A 55 -8.37 7.57 20.97
C LEU A 55 -8.00 8.18 22.33
N VAL A 56 -6.73 8.56 22.53
CA VAL A 56 -6.27 9.23 23.75
C VAL A 56 -6.98 10.58 23.94
N ALA A 57 -7.09 11.37 22.87
CA ALA A 57 -7.80 12.65 22.90
C ALA A 57 -9.30 12.48 23.21
N GLY A 58 -9.95 11.46 22.64
CA GLY A 58 -11.36 11.17 22.89
C GLY A 58 -11.64 10.76 24.34
N ILE A 59 -10.76 9.93 24.92
CA ILE A 59 -10.84 9.56 26.35
C ILE A 59 -10.62 10.79 27.23
N ALA A 60 -9.58 11.57 26.98
CA ALA A 60 -9.26 12.76 27.76
C ALA A 60 -10.36 13.83 27.67
N ALA A 61 -10.96 14.01 26.50
CA ALA A 61 -12.04 14.97 26.27
C ALA A 61 -13.44 14.45 26.63
N SER A 62 -13.57 13.17 27.01
CA SER A 62 -14.87 12.50 27.23
C SER A 62 -15.87 12.69 26.07
N SER A 63 -15.36 12.81 24.84
CA SER A 63 -16.16 13.15 23.66
C SER A 63 -16.51 11.89 22.87
N PRO A 64 -17.80 11.49 22.81
CA PRO A 64 -18.22 10.29 22.11
C PRO A 64 -17.88 10.31 20.61
N ALA A 65 -17.89 11.50 19.99
CA ALA A 65 -17.59 11.67 18.58
C ALA A 65 -16.14 11.32 18.24
N LEU A 66 -15.18 11.72 19.09
CA LEU A 66 -13.76 11.40 18.91
C LEU A 66 -13.51 9.90 19.05
N THR A 67 -14.19 9.24 19.99
CA THR A 67 -14.10 7.78 20.17
C THR A 67 -14.62 7.02 18.94
N VAL A 68 -15.73 7.46 18.34
CA VAL A 68 -16.26 6.84 17.11
C VAL A 68 -15.30 7.05 15.93
N CYS A 69 -14.76 8.26 15.75
CA CYS A 69 -13.76 8.51 14.71
C CYS A 69 -12.50 7.64 14.87
N ALA A 70 -12.01 7.45 16.11
CA ALA A 70 -10.88 6.56 16.40
C ALA A 70 -11.17 5.10 16.03
N LEU A 71 -12.40 4.62 16.30
CA LEU A 71 -12.81 3.26 15.97
C LEU A 71 -12.82 3.01 14.46
N PHE A 72 -13.35 3.94 13.67
CA PHE A 72 -13.35 3.85 12.21
C PHE A 72 -11.94 3.89 11.62
N ALA A 73 -11.06 4.74 12.16
CA ALA A 73 -9.66 4.80 11.73
C ALA A 73 -8.94 3.46 12.00
N ALA A 74 -9.14 2.88 13.20
CA ALA A 74 -8.57 1.59 13.56
C ALA A 74 -9.10 0.44 12.69
N ALA A 75 -10.41 0.42 12.41
CA ALA A 75 -11.01 -0.59 11.53
C ALA A 75 -10.45 -0.52 10.09
N GLY A 76 -10.27 0.70 9.57
CA GLY A 76 -9.61 0.94 8.28
C GLY A 76 -8.16 0.43 8.25
N GLY A 77 -7.39 0.71 9.31
CA GLY A 77 -6.02 0.21 9.46
C GLY A 77 -5.94 -1.32 9.47
N VAL A 78 -6.82 -1.98 10.22
CA VAL A 78 -6.91 -3.46 10.27
C VAL A 78 -7.27 -4.04 8.90
N ALA A 79 -8.25 -3.48 8.19
CA ALA A 79 -8.64 -3.93 6.85
C ALA A 79 -7.48 -3.81 5.85
N ALA A 80 -6.74 -2.70 5.89
CA ALA A 80 -5.55 -2.49 5.08
C ALA A 80 -4.44 -3.50 5.41
N HIS A 81 -4.19 -3.78 6.70
CA HIS A 81 -3.22 -4.78 7.13
C HIS A 81 -3.59 -6.20 6.70
N VAL A 82 -4.87 -6.57 6.76
CA VAL A 82 -5.37 -7.87 6.30
C VAL A 82 -5.25 -8.01 4.79
N ALA A 83 -5.62 -6.97 4.03
CA ALA A 83 -5.49 -6.97 2.57
C ALA A 83 -4.02 -7.16 2.14
N ARG A 84 -3.09 -6.51 2.85
CA ARG A 84 -1.65 -6.63 2.59
C ARG A 84 -1.04 -7.97 3.01
N ARG A 85 -1.66 -8.72 3.91
CA ARG A 85 -1.22 -10.08 4.28
C ARG A 85 -1.77 -11.17 3.36
N ARG A 86 -2.80 -10.86 2.56
CA ARG A 86 -3.46 -11.81 1.65
C ARG A 86 -3.00 -11.69 0.18
N GLY A 87 -2.31 -10.61 -0.20
CA GLY A 87 -1.72 -10.42 -1.54
C GLY A 87 -0.22 -10.63 -1.53
#